data_AF-A0A2W7G140-F1
#
_entry.id   AF-A0A2W7G140-F1
#
_cell.length_a   1.000
_cell.length_b   1.000
_cell.length_c   1.000
_cell.angle_alpha   90.00
_cell.angle_beta   90.00
_cell.angle_gamma   90.00
#
_symmetry.space_group_name_H-M   'P 1'
#
loop_
_entity.id
_entity.type
_entity.pdbx_description
1 polymer ?
#
loop_
_entity_poly.entity_id
_entity_poly.type
_entity_poly.pdbx_seq_one_letter_code
_entity_poly.pdbx_strand_id
1 'polypeptide(L)'
;MWKKKKKQILTILGSLISISSLPLIAISCYKESYENKSIVDPRVPRSEKSFEDREYKDSKKPNVPDGRHLVKPEELSNEIELVDESEFDHPFDKIDISSWDLGVEGNINEDDLVKKMDRISTSLGIKIQKNKDYSIRIEKATRDSSGRVLIKGFGRKLYGEWKRTIRRLNQNDISDLDLELDYTNKITKEDVAKALDLKIDAFDVEEGKDFSIKIIERWPAVPGKIIINTYGSKTLDGELTIKIPPENVPIDLLNLKLDIGNRITRYTPWDEIFKSFNRAIGFIPKLDRDFRIFTTHNVFAPDTFEGSFSIIAQNSKLFKNHLELKSKRPKSFDIKKIGHVQKQVASIKNY
;
A
#
# COMPACT_ATOMS: atom_id res chain seq x y z
N MET A 1 16.21 4.35 -72.04
CA MET A 1 15.40 4.67 -70.84
C MET A 1 16.35 5.24 -69.77
N TRP A 2 16.76 6.51 -69.87
CA TRP A 2 16.20 7.70 -69.17
C TRP A 2 16.16 7.55 -67.64
N LYS A 3 16.74 8.40 -66.79
CA LYS A 3 17.85 9.38 -66.84
C LYS A 3 18.11 9.76 -65.36
N LYS A 4 19.39 9.89 -64.96
CA LYS A 4 19.84 10.49 -63.69
C LYS A 4 19.21 11.88 -63.47
N LYS A 5 18.88 12.23 -62.22
CA LYS A 5 18.75 13.65 -61.79
C LYS A 5 19.67 13.93 -60.59
N LYS A 6 20.57 14.88 -60.82
CA LYS A 6 21.38 15.66 -59.87
C LYS A 6 20.86 17.11 -59.92
N LYS A 7 21.24 17.91 -58.90
CA LYS A 7 21.15 19.39 -58.74
C LYS A 7 19.84 19.92 -58.17
N GLN A 8 19.78 21.01 -57.40
CA GLN A 8 20.73 21.88 -56.65
C GLN A 8 19.83 22.85 -55.84
N ILE A 9 20.27 23.20 -54.63
CA ILE A 9 20.31 24.53 -53.97
C ILE A 9 19.21 25.56 -54.33
N LEU A 10 18.49 26.07 -53.32
CA LEU A 10 18.28 27.52 -53.16
C LEU A 10 18.03 27.96 -51.69
N THR A 11 18.92 28.85 -51.26
CA THR A 11 18.88 29.78 -50.12
C THR A 11 17.88 30.92 -50.37
N ILE A 12 17.27 31.49 -49.30
CA ILE A 12 16.84 32.90 -49.08
C ILE A 12 16.18 32.92 -47.66
N LEU A 13 16.80 33.50 -46.61
CA LEU A 13 16.63 34.88 -46.09
C LEU A 13 15.16 35.29 -45.94
N GLY A 14 14.59 35.74 -44.83
CA GLY A 14 15.10 36.31 -43.59
C GLY A 14 14.08 37.37 -43.15
N SER A 15 13.66 37.36 -41.88
CA SER A 15 13.02 38.50 -41.19
C SER A 15 13.00 38.20 -39.68
N LEU A 16 13.88 38.81 -38.89
CA LEU A 16 13.71 40.10 -38.20
C LEU A 16 12.53 40.12 -37.22
N ILE A 17 12.78 39.72 -35.97
CA ILE A 17 12.19 40.37 -34.79
C ILE A 17 13.30 40.55 -33.74
N SER A 18 13.37 41.76 -33.23
CA SER A 18 14.39 42.33 -32.35
C SER A 18 13.79 42.58 -30.96
N ILE A 19 14.68 42.58 -29.95
CA ILE A 19 14.54 43.18 -28.59
C ILE A 19 13.62 42.39 -27.62
N SER A 20 14.11 41.87 -26.49
CA SER A 20 14.59 42.68 -25.37
C SER A 20 15.43 41.89 -24.35
N SER A 21 16.42 42.61 -23.85
CA SER A 21 17.19 42.49 -22.62
C SER A 21 16.57 41.68 -21.47
N LEU A 22 17.36 40.76 -20.91
CA LEU A 22 17.26 40.36 -19.50
C LEU A 22 18.65 40.50 -18.83
N PRO A 23 18.70 40.97 -17.57
CA PRO A 23 19.95 41.29 -16.89
C PRO A 23 20.68 40.03 -16.41
N LEU A 24 22.00 40.06 -16.52
CA LEU A 24 22.92 39.17 -15.80
C LEU A 24 22.67 39.31 -14.30
N ILE A 25 22.19 38.25 -13.67
CA ILE A 25 22.30 38.09 -12.22
C ILE A 25 23.59 37.31 -11.97
N ALA A 26 24.57 38.02 -11.43
CA ALA A 26 25.81 37.45 -10.91
C ALA A 26 25.47 36.49 -9.75
N ILE A 27 25.75 35.20 -9.94
CA ILE A 27 25.72 34.22 -8.85
C ILE A 27 27.03 34.39 -8.06
N SER A 28 26.91 35.10 -6.94
CA SER A 28 27.93 35.16 -5.89
C SER A 28 28.16 33.75 -5.35
N CYS A 29 29.41 33.29 -5.44
CA CYS A 29 29.90 32.07 -4.81
C CYS A 29 29.92 32.25 -3.28
N TYR A 30 28.98 31.64 -2.56
CA TYR A 30 29.14 31.40 -1.13
C TYR A 30 29.90 30.09 -0.93
N LYS A 31 31.12 30.23 -0.43
CA LYS A 31 32.04 29.15 -0.06
C LYS A 31 32.07 29.14 1.47
N GLU A 32 31.24 28.32 2.10
CA GLU A 32 31.36 28.05 3.54
C GLU A 32 32.13 26.75 3.76
N SER A 33 33.38 26.93 4.19
CA SER A 33 34.22 25.95 4.83
C SER A 33 33.69 25.65 6.24
N TYR A 34 33.33 24.41 6.52
CA TYR A 34 33.25 23.95 7.91
C TYR A 34 34.60 23.36 8.30
N GLU A 35 35.31 24.15 9.11
CA GLU A 35 36.52 23.74 9.82
C GLU A 35 36.20 22.65 10.85
N ASN A 36 37.05 21.62 10.85
CA ASN A 36 37.21 20.69 11.93
C ASN A 36 37.58 21.43 13.23
N LYS A 37 36.80 21.22 14.29
CA LYS A 37 37.28 21.37 15.67
C LYS A 37 36.96 20.12 16.48
N SER A 38 37.98 19.27 16.59
CA SER A 38 38.20 18.45 17.78
C SER A 38 38.33 19.37 19.00
N ILE A 39 37.83 18.95 20.17
CA ILE A 39 38.46 19.11 21.50
C ILE A 39 37.53 18.40 22.51
N VAL A 40 37.96 17.25 23.03
CA VAL A 40 38.50 16.99 24.39
C VAL A 40 37.43 16.62 25.41
N ASP A 41 37.56 15.38 25.85
CA ASP A 41 37.03 14.74 27.06
C ASP A 41 37.45 15.47 28.34
N PRO A 42 36.52 15.67 29.30
CA PRO A 42 36.94 15.61 30.69
C PRO A 42 36.01 14.72 31.54
N ARG A 43 36.57 13.58 31.94
CA ARG A 43 36.74 13.12 33.34
C ARG A 43 35.56 13.37 34.28
N VAL A 44 34.89 12.26 34.57
CA VAL A 44 34.04 12.01 35.74
C VAL A 44 34.80 12.28 37.05
N PRO A 45 34.15 12.92 38.05
CA PRO A 45 34.43 12.62 39.44
C PRO A 45 33.21 11.97 40.13
N ARG A 46 33.55 10.96 40.91
CA ARG A 46 32.75 10.20 41.86
C ARG A 46 32.64 11.01 43.15
N SER A 47 31.45 11.19 43.72
CA SER A 47 31.31 11.50 45.15
C SER A 47 30.05 10.88 45.75
N GLU A 48 30.29 10.00 46.72
CA GLU A 48 29.37 9.56 47.76
C GLU A 48 29.00 10.73 48.68
N LYS A 49 27.76 10.74 49.20
CA LYS A 49 27.35 11.21 50.55
C LYS A 49 25.83 11.08 50.69
N SER A 50 25.38 10.13 51.50
CA SER A 50 24.83 10.33 52.86
C SER A 50 23.49 11.08 52.87
N PHE A 51 22.40 10.32 52.96
CA PHE A 51 21.06 10.82 53.24
C PHE A 51 20.90 10.95 54.76
N GLU A 52 20.78 12.19 55.23
CA GLU A 52 20.34 12.54 56.58
C GLU A 52 18.82 12.63 56.67
N ASP A 53 18.37 12.37 57.89
CA ASP A 53 17.02 12.36 58.40
C ASP A 53 16.20 13.62 58.11
N ARG A 54 14.93 13.42 57.76
CA ARG A 54 13.86 14.37 58.09
C ARG A 54 12.63 13.65 58.59
N GLU A 55 12.40 13.84 59.89
CA GLU A 55 11.12 13.68 60.56
C GLU A 55 9.99 14.32 59.76
N TYR A 56 8.91 13.56 59.52
CA TYR A 56 7.61 14.12 59.14
C TYR A 56 6.59 13.80 60.23
N LYS A 57 6.05 14.89 60.77
CA LYS A 57 5.00 14.95 61.79
C LYS A 57 3.67 14.40 61.28
N ASP A 58 2.98 13.77 62.23
CA ASP A 58 1.53 13.64 62.41
C ASP A 58 0.61 14.03 61.24
N SER A 59 -0.04 13.02 60.67
CA SER A 59 -1.36 13.18 60.06
C SER A 59 -2.32 12.14 60.65
N LYS A 60 -3.47 12.64 61.12
CA LYS A 60 -4.56 11.93 61.77
C LYS A 60 -5.09 10.80 60.88
N LYS A 61 -5.23 9.59 61.44
CA LYS A 61 -5.95 8.48 60.83
C LYS A 61 -7.43 8.84 60.65
N PRO A 62 -8.02 8.75 59.44
CA PRO A 62 -9.46 8.64 59.32
C PRO A 62 -9.91 7.21 59.69
N ASN A 63 -10.92 7.11 60.55
CA ASN A 63 -11.67 5.88 60.77
C ASN A 63 -12.38 5.50 59.46
N VAL A 64 -12.02 4.34 58.90
CA VAL A 64 -12.80 3.69 57.85
C VAL A 64 -13.81 2.77 58.55
N PRO A 65 -15.13 2.94 58.35
CA PRO A 65 -16.11 1.96 58.80
C PRO A 65 -15.97 0.71 57.91
N ASP A 66 -15.66 -0.45 58.51
CA ASP A 66 -15.72 -1.73 57.80
C ASP A 66 -17.21 -2.10 57.62
N GLY A 67 -17.80 -1.56 56.56
CA GLY A 67 -19.22 -1.68 56.20
C GLY A 67 -19.59 -3.07 55.69
N ARG A 68 -19.27 -4.13 56.42
CA ARG A 68 -19.79 -5.47 56.14
C ARG A 68 -21.11 -5.67 56.88
N HIS A 69 -22.19 -5.21 56.26
CA HIS A 69 -23.51 -5.75 56.57
C HIS A 69 -23.69 -7.08 55.83
N LEU A 70 -23.77 -8.17 56.59
CA LEU A 70 -24.27 -9.46 56.11
C LEU A 70 -25.76 -9.29 55.80
N VAL A 71 -26.08 -9.12 54.53
CA VAL A 71 -27.46 -9.18 54.04
C VAL A 71 -27.90 -10.64 54.06
N LYS A 72 -29.02 -10.93 54.72
CA LYS A 72 -29.61 -12.27 54.77
C LYS A 72 -30.11 -12.67 53.37
N PRO A 73 -30.10 -13.96 53.00
CA PRO A 73 -30.40 -14.42 51.63
C PRO A 73 -31.84 -14.20 51.14
N GLU A 74 -32.69 -13.55 51.93
CA GLU A 74 -34.16 -13.52 51.74
C GLU A 74 -34.66 -12.17 51.18
N GLU A 75 -33.78 -11.19 50.93
CA GLU A 75 -34.16 -9.85 50.44
C GLU A 75 -33.67 -9.53 49.00
N LEU A 76 -33.21 -10.54 48.25
CA LEU A 76 -32.75 -10.38 46.86
C LEU A 76 -33.83 -10.70 45.81
N SER A 77 -35.12 -10.72 46.20
CA SER A 77 -36.18 -11.29 45.37
C SER A 77 -37.07 -10.31 44.61
N ASN A 78 -36.73 -9.02 44.47
CA ASN A 78 -37.53 -8.11 43.65
C ASN A 78 -36.63 -7.10 42.92
N GLU A 79 -36.91 -6.90 41.63
CA GLU A 79 -36.14 -6.13 40.64
C GLU A 79 -34.93 -6.83 40.03
N ILE A 80 -35.13 -8.04 39.54
CA ILE A 80 -34.56 -8.38 38.23
C ILE A 80 -35.64 -8.01 37.22
N GLU A 81 -35.44 -6.87 36.55
CA GLU A 81 -36.12 -6.59 35.30
C GLU A 81 -35.85 -7.78 34.39
N LEU A 82 -36.88 -8.60 34.15
CA LEU A 82 -36.86 -9.66 33.16
C LEU A 82 -36.65 -8.97 31.82
N VAL A 83 -35.38 -8.73 31.47
CA VAL A 83 -34.98 -8.58 30.08
C VAL A 83 -35.40 -9.91 29.46
N ASP A 84 -36.39 -9.80 28.59
CA ASP A 84 -36.95 -10.89 27.84
C ASP A 84 -35.84 -11.53 26.98
N GLU A 85 -35.11 -12.49 27.55
CA GLU A 85 -34.16 -13.36 26.83
C GLU A 85 -34.89 -14.33 25.88
N SER A 86 -36.18 -14.10 25.60
CA SER A 86 -36.91 -14.77 24.52
C SER A 86 -36.64 -14.18 23.12
N GLU A 87 -35.66 -13.28 22.97
CA GLU A 87 -34.85 -13.27 21.75
C GLU A 87 -33.91 -14.51 21.75
N PHE A 88 -34.53 -15.69 21.81
CA PHE A 88 -33.95 -16.91 21.27
C PHE A 88 -33.79 -16.66 19.78
N ASP A 89 -32.65 -16.04 19.44
CA ASP A 89 -32.02 -15.96 18.13
C ASP A 89 -32.26 -17.34 17.50
N HIS A 90 -33.21 -17.42 16.56
CA HIS A 90 -33.42 -18.62 15.78
C HIS A 90 -32.05 -19.17 15.37
N PRO A 91 -31.85 -20.49 15.31
CA PRO A 91 -30.69 -21.01 14.60
C PRO A 91 -30.88 -20.56 13.15
N PHE A 92 -30.39 -19.38 12.80
CA PHE A 92 -30.23 -18.99 11.42
C PHE A 92 -29.29 -20.05 10.89
N ASP A 93 -29.85 -21.01 10.16
CA ASP A 93 -29.09 -21.84 9.26
C ASP A 93 -28.26 -20.86 8.47
N LYS A 94 -26.96 -20.82 8.78
CA LYS A 94 -26.05 -19.90 8.12
C LYS A 94 -26.27 -20.09 6.64
N ILE A 95 -26.27 -19.02 5.87
CA ILE A 95 -26.47 -19.13 4.44
C ILE A 95 -25.10 -19.32 3.79
N ASP A 96 -24.95 -20.39 3.02
CA ASP A 96 -23.73 -20.65 2.26
C ASP A 96 -23.71 -19.71 1.05
N ILE A 97 -22.62 -18.95 0.91
CA ILE A 97 -22.41 -18.06 -0.23
C ILE A 97 -21.71 -18.74 -1.41
N SER A 98 -21.20 -19.96 -1.24
CA SER A 98 -20.35 -20.63 -2.23
C SER A 98 -21.04 -20.84 -3.59
N SER A 99 -22.37 -20.94 -3.59
CA SER A 99 -23.20 -21.18 -4.78
C SER A 99 -23.89 -19.91 -5.32
N TRP A 100 -23.64 -18.74 -4.73
CA TRP A 100 -24.33 -17.52 -5.14
C TRP A 100 -23.93 -17.11 -6.57
N ASP A 101 -24.93 -16.85 -7.41
CA ASP A 101 -24.71 -16.22 -8.71
C ASP A 101 -24.70 -14.70 -8.56
N LEU A 102 -23.49 -14.14 -8.55
CA LEU A 102 -23.31 -12.69 -8.50
C LEU A 102 -23.35 -12.04 -9.89
N GLY A 103 -23.47 -12.79 -10.99
CA GLY A 103 -23.58 -12.24 -12.36
C GLY A 103 -22.45 -11.26 -12.74
N VAL A 104 -21.22 -11.54 -12.30
CA VAL A 104 -20.10 -10.57 -12.36
C VAL A 104 -19.32 -10.69 -13.66
N GLU A 105 -19.66 -9.92 -14.69
CA GLU A 105 -18.89 -9.91 -15.95
C GLU A 105 -18.03 -8.64 -16.08
N GLY A 106 -16.88 -8.76 -16.76
CA GLY A 106 -16.03 -7.63 -17.10
C GLY A 106 -15.24 -7.03 -15.93
N ASN A 107 -15.21 -5.69 -15.87
CA ASN A 107 -14.42 -4.92 -14.90
C ASN A 107 -15.06 -4.97 -13.51
N ILE A 108 -14.44 -5.71 -12.59
CA ILE A 108 -15.00 -5.98 -11.26
C ILE A 108 -14.54 -4.91 -10.28
N ASN A 109 -15.47 -4.08 -9.80
CA ASN A 109 -15.24 -3.19 -8.68
C ASN A 109 -15.95 -3.69 -7.42
N GLU A 110 -15.46 -3.25 -6.27
CA GLU A 110 -15.95 -3.70 -4.97
C GLU A 110 -17.37 -3.20 -4.66
N ASP A 111 -17.70 -1.97 -5.06
CA ASP A 111 -19.00 -1.36 -4.77
C ASP A 111 -20.15 -2.09 -5.47
N ASP A 112 -19.93 -2.55 -6.71
CA ASP A 112 -20.92 -3.33 -7.44
C ASP A 112 -21.11 -4.72 -6.84
N LEU A 113 -20.04 -5.33 -6.31
CA LEU A 113 -20.16 -6.58 -5.55
C LEU A 113 -20.95 -6.37 -4.25
N VAL A 114 -20.72 -5.26 -3.53
CA VAL A 114 -21.52 -4.92 -2.33
C VAL A 114 -22.99 -4.77 -2.69
N LYS A 115 -23.32 -4.00 -3.73
CA LYS A 115 -24.71 -3.84 -4.20
C LYS A 115 -25.36 -5.17 -4.57
N LYS A 116 -24.60 -6.09 -5.19
CA LYS A 116 -25.09 -7.42 -5.56
C LYS A 116 -25.34 -8.30 -4.33
N MET A 117 -24.41 -8.28 -3.36
CA MET A 117 -24.59 -8.95 -2.07
C MET A 117 -25.85 -8.45 -1.36
N ASP A 118 -26.06 -7.13 -1.32
CA ASP A 118 -27.23 -6.52 -0.68
C ASP A 118 -28.54 -6.90 -1.37
N ARG A 119 -28.55 -6.98 -2.71
CA ARG A 119 -29.73 -7.43 -3.48
C ARG A 119 -30.10 -8.88 -3.15
N ILE A 120 -29.12 -9.77 -3.16
CA ILE A 120 -29.34 -11.20 -2.86
C ILE A 120 -29.78 -11.35 -1.41
N SER A 121 -29.11 -10.70 -0.46
CA SER A 121 -29.48 -10.80 0.95
C SER A 121 -30.89 -10.28 1.20
N THR A 122 -31.28 -9.17 0.56
CA THR A 122 -32.65 -8.62 0.64
C THR A 122 -33.68 -9.61 0.08
N SER A 123 -33.38 -10.28 -1.04
CA SER A 123 -34.27 -11.32 -1.59
C SER A 123 -34.41 -12.55 -0.69
N LEU A 124 -33.39 -12.82 0.14
CA LEU A 124 -33.38 -13.88 1.14
C LEU A 124 -33.94 -13.43 2.50
N GLY A 125 -34.42 -12.20 2.62
CA GLY A 125 -34.98 -11.66 3.87
C GLY A 125 -33.94 -11.42 4.97
N ILE A 126 -32.64 -11.37 4.64
CA ILE A 126 -31.55 -11.16 5.61
C ILE A 126 -30.84 -9.83 5.39
N LYS A 127 -30.58 -9.13 6.49
CA LYS A 127 -29.74 -7.93 6.50
C LYS A 127 -28.29 -8.32 6.81
N ILE A 128 -27.39 -8.14 5.86
CA ILE A 128 -25.96 -8.42 6.01
C ILE A 128 -25.15 -7.12 6.00
N GLN A 129 -23.96 -7.15 6.59
CA GLN A 129 -23.04 -6.02 6.66
C GLN A 129 -21.63 -6.46 6.27
N LYS A 130 -21.02 -5.73 5.33
CA LYS A 130 -19.60 -5.90 5.00
C LYS A 130 -18.73 -5.66 6.24
N ASN A 131 -17.67 -6.45 6.37
CA ASN A 131 -16.75 -6.52 7.51
C ASN A 131 -17.34 -7.08 8.82
N LYS A 132 -18.64 -7.40 8.85
CA LYS A 132 -19.29 -8.08 9.99
C LYS A 132 -19.76 -9.48 9.63
N ASP A 133 -20.44 -9.60 8.49
CA ASP A 133 -21.02 -10.85 7.98
C ASP A 133 -20.25 -11.41 6.78
N TYR A 134 -19.47 -10.59 6.08
CA TYR A 134 -18.65 -11.02 4.97
C TYR A 134 -17.49 -10.05 4.69
N SER A 135 -16.50 -10.50 3.92
CA SER A 135 -15.43 -9.67 3.35
C SER A 135 -15.32 -9.89 1.86
N ILE A 136 -14.86 -8.85 1.16
CA ILE A 136 -14.52 -8.92 -0.26
C ILE A 136 -13.01 -8.66 -0.37
N ARG A 137 -12.34 -9.44 -1.21
CA ARG A 137 -10.95 -9.22 -1.61
C ARG A 137 -10.86 -9.37 -3.12
N ILE A 138 -10.37 -8.33 -3.79
CA ILE A 138 -10.12 -8.33 -5.23
C ILE A 138 -8.62 -8.27 -5.44
N GLU A 139 -8.09 -9.29 -6.09
CA GLU A 139 -6.74 -9.30 -6.65
C GLU A 139 -6.88 -9.08 -8.15
N LYS A 140 -6.39 -7.94 -8.64
CA LYS A 140 -6.42 -7.63 -10.08
C LYS A 140 -5.57 -8.63 -10.84
N ALA A 141 -5.99 -8.93 -12.07
CA ALA A 141 -5.14 -9.66 -12.99
C ALA A 141 -3.96 -8.78 -13.41
N THR A 142 -2.82 -9.43 -13.69
CA THR A 142 -1.66 -8.81 -14.30
C THR A 142 -1.31 -9.54 -15.59
N ARG A 143 -0.30 -9.06 -16.32
CA ARG A 143 0.30 -9.80 -17.46
C ARG A 143 0.92 -11.13 -17.04
N ASP A 144 1.41 -11.22 -15.80
CA ASP A 144 2.11 -12.39 -15.28
C ASP A 144 1.21 -13.35 -14.51
N SER A 145 0.06 -12.87 -14.00
CA SER A 145 -0.77 -13.65 -13.09
C SER A 145 -2.27 -13.39 -13.29
N SER A 146 -3.07 -14.45 -13.19
CA SER A 146 -4.52 -14.31 -13.10
C SER A 146 -4.92 -13.59 -11.82
N GLY A 147 -5.92 -12.74 -11.90
CA GLY A 147 -6.54 -12.14 -10.73
C GLY A 147 -7.57 -13.08 -10.09
N ARG A 148 -8.12 -12.66 -8.96
CA ARG A 148 -9.25 -13.34 -8.33
C ARG A 148 -10.12 -12.38 -7.53
N VAL A 149 -11.40 -12.66 -7.52
CA VAL A 149 -12.34 -12.08 -6.57
C VAL A 149 -12.68 -13.13 -5.55
N LEU A 150 -12.63 -12.74 -4.30
CA LEU A 150 -12.92 -13.58 -3.15
C LEU A 150 -13.97 -12.89 -2.29
N ILE A 151 -15.11 -13.53 -2.11
CA ILE A 151 -16.07 -13.15 -1.08
C ILE A 151 -16.10 -14.26 -0.05
N LYS A 152 -15.84 -13.90 1.20
CA LYS A 152 -15.82 -14.85 2.30
C LYS A 152 -16.88 -14.45 3.31
N GLY A 153 -17.85 -15.33 3.52
CA GLY A 153 -18.84 -15.21 4.59
C GLY A 153 -18.20 -15.59 5.91
N PHE A 154 -18.47 -14.81 6.95
CA PHE A 154 -18.07 -15.13 8.31
C PHE A 154 -19.08 -14.56 9.31
N GLY A 155 -19.17 -15.14 10.50
CA GLY A 155 -20.12 -14.71 11.52
C GLY A 155 -21.32 -15.64 11.65
N ARG A 156 -22.47 -15.07 12.06
CA ARG A 156 -23.71 -15.82 12.37
C ARG A 156 -24.65 -15.97 11.17
N LYS A 157 -24.55 -15.11 10.15
CA LYS A 157 -25.51 -15.05 9.03
C LYS A 157 -25.02 -15.73 7.77
N LEU A 158 -23.74 -15.55 7.44
CA LEU A 158 -23.13 -16.10 6.23
C LEU A 158 -21.96 -17.02 6.57
N TYR A 159 -21.77 -18.04 5.74
CA TYR A 159 -20.58 -18.88 5.74
C TYR A 159 -20.22 -19.27 4.30
N GLY A 160 -19.10 -19.95 4.13
CA GLY A 160 -18.61 -20.37 2.82
C GLY A 160 -17.79 -19.30 2.11
N GLU A 161 -17.36 -19.64 0.90
CA GLU A 161 -16.43 -18.85 0.11
C GLU A 161 -16.83 -18.87 -1.35
N TRP A 162 -17.16 -17.70 -1.88
CA TRP A 162 -17.39 -17.49 -3.30
C TRP A 162 -16.09 -17.00 -3.95
N LYS A 163 -15.68 -17.65 -5.04
CA LYS A 163 -14.45 -17.30 -5.75
C LYS A 163 -14.72 -17.18 -7.24
N ARG A 164 -14.12 -16.17 -7.86
CA ARG A 164 -14.10 -16.03 -9.31
C ARG A 164 -12.70 -15.67 -9.78
N THR A 165 -12.18 -16.45 -10.72
CA THR A 165 -10.90 -16.14 -11.37
C THR A 165 -11.09 -15.01 -12.38
N ILE A 166 -10.23 -14.01 -12.31
CA ILE A 166 -10.10 -12.98 -13.35
C ILE A 166 -9.01 -13.46 -14.29
N ARG A 167 -9.32 -13.54 -15.58
CA ARG A 167 -8.33 -13.98 -16.57
C ARG A 167 -7.13 -13.04 -16.55
N ARG A 168 -5.95 -13.63 -16.74
CA ARG A 168 -4.69 -12.90 -16.91
C ARG A 168 -4.82 -11.89 -18.04
N LEU A 169 -4.17 -10.74 -17.91
CA LEU A 169 -4.16 -9.74 -18.97
C LEU A 169 -3.33 -10.24 -20.17
N ASN A 170 -3.67 -9.75 -21.36
CA ASN A 170 -2.88 -10.02 -22.55
C ASN A 170 -1.56 -9.23 -22.49
N GLN A 171 -0.54 -9.67 -23.22
CA GLN A 171 0.76 -8.98 -23.23
C GLN A 171 0.68 -7.55 -23.81
N ASN A 172 -0.29 -7.30 -24.69
CA ASN A 172 -0.57 -5.99 -25.28
C ASN A 172 -1.49 -5.11 -24.42
N ASP A 173 -2.02 -5.61 -23.30
CA ASP A 173 -2.88 -4.84 -22.41
C ASP A 173 -2.03 -3.96 -21.49
N ILE A 174 -2.28 -2.66 -21.47
CA ILE A 174 -1.49 -1.68 -20.70
C ILE A 174 -2.06 -1.38 -19.30
N SER A 175 -3.20 -1.96 -18.93
CA SER A 175 -3.99 -1.53 -17.77
C SER A 175 -3.31 -1.79 -16.41
N ASP A 176 -2.29 -2.63 -16.36
CA ASP A 176 -1.49 -2.95 -15.17
C ASP A 176 -0.03 -2.48 -15.25
N LEU A 177 0.34 -1.73 -16.30
CA LEU A 177 1.71 -1.30 -16.49
C LEU A 177 2.14 -0.28 -15.43
N ASP A 178 3.35 -0.50 -14.91
CA ASP A 178 4.08 0.51 -14.16
C ASP A 178 5.15 1.12 -15.08
N LEU A 179 4.97 2.40 -15.41
CA LEU A 179 5.86 3.14 -16.31
C LEU A 179 7.09 3.71 -15.63
N GLU A 180 7.25 3.56 -14.31
CA GLU A 180 8.46 3.96 -13.59
C GLU A 180 8.85 5.44 -13.77
N LEU A 181 7.87 6.33 -13.88
CA LEU A 181 8.09 7.75 -14.17
C LEU A 181 8.75 8.49 -12.99
N ASP A 182 9.63 9.45 -13.29
CA ASP A 182 10.31 10.31 -12.32
C ASP A 182 9.58 11.65 -12.13
N TYR A 183 8.84 11.78 -11.03
CA TYR A 183 8.03 12.97 -10.73
C TYR A 183 8.79 14.09 -10.01
N THR A 184 10.12 13.98 -9.86
CA THR A 184 10.96 15.06 -9.33
C THR A 184 10.96 16.28 -10.24
N ASN A 185 10.70 16.08 -11.53
CA ASN A 185 10.53 17.13 -12.53
C ASN A 185 9.09 17.11 -13.09
N LYS A 186 8.76 18.12 -13.89
CA LYS A 186 7.50 18.15 -14.64
C LYS A 186 7.51 17.00 -15.67
N ILE A 187 6.50 16.14 -15.62
CA ILE A 187 6.32 15.05 -16.58
C ILE A 187 5.76 15.62 -17.88
N THR A 188 6.42 15.30 -19.00
CA THR A 188 5.95 15.61 -20.35
C THR A 188 5.26 14.41 -20.99
N LYS A 189 4.58 14.60 -22.12
CA LYS A 189 3.99 13.48 -22.86
C LYS A 189 5.06 12.58 -23.43
N GLU A 190 6.17 13.15 -23.89
CA GLU A 190 7.31 12.45 -24.44
C GLU A 190 7.95 11.51 -23.42
N ASP A 191 8.02 11.91 -22.14
CA ASP A 191 8.50 11.04 -21.07
C ASP A 191 7.58 9.83 -20.88
N VAL A 192 6.27 10.06 -20.92
CA VAL A 192 5.26 8.99 -20.78
C VAL A 192 5.30 8.04 -21.98
N ALA A 193 5.39 8.57 -23.21
CA ALA A 193 5.47 7.78 -24.43
C ALA A 193 6.73 6.90 -24.44
N LYS A 194 7.91 7.47 -24.10
CA LYS A 194 9.16 6.69 -24.00
C LYS A 194 9.09 5.61 -22.94
N ALA A 195 8.52 5.91 -21.78
CA ALA A 195 8.38 4.93 -20.71
C ALA A 195 7.41 3.80 -21.09
N LEU A 196 6.33 4.12 -21.82
CA LEU A 196 5.39 3.14 -22.36
C LEU A 196 6.07 2.24 -23.39
N ASP A 197 6.81 2.82 -24.33
CA ASP A 197 7.55 2.10 -25.38
C ASP A 197 8.54 1.10 -24.76
N LEU A 198 9.34 1.54 -23.79
CA LEU A 198 10.28 0.69 -23.05
C LEU A 198 9.62 -0.48 -22.31
N LYS A 199 8.37 -0.32 -21.86
CA LYS A 199 7.62 -1.36 -21.13
C LYS A 199 6.93 -2.35 -22.05
N ILE A 200 6.74 -1.97 -23.31
CA ILE A 200 5.95 -2.72 -24.27
C ILE A 200 6.84 -3.41 -25.29
N ASP A 201 8.03 -2.88 -25.61
CA ASP A 201 9.23 -3.35 -26.36
C ASP A 201 9.01 -4.28 -27.58
N ALA A 202 8.11 -5.24 -27.48
CA ALA A 202 7.64 -6.12 -28.53
C ALA A 202 6.70 -5.47 -29.58
N PHE A 203 6.25 -4.23 -29.37
CA PHE A 203 5.30 -3.56 -30.27
C PHE A 203 5.83 -2.18 -30.67
N ASP A 204 5.86 -1.91 -31.97
CA ASP A 204 6.10 -0.57 -32.51
C ASP A 204 4.79 0.23 -32.39
N VAL A 205 4.76 1.23 -31.51
CA VAL A 205 3.55 1.98 -31.13
C VAL A 205 3.77 3.49 -31.21
N GLU A 206 2.79 4.22 -31.73
CA GLU A 206 2.90 5.67 -31.95
C GLU A 206 1.75 6.45 -31.29
N GLU A 207 2.06 7.52 -30.53
CA GLU A 207 1.04 8.43 -29.98
C GLU A 207 0.25 9.07 -31.12
N GLY A 208 -1.08 9.06 -31.02
CA GLY A 208 -1.99 9.56 -32.05
C GLY A 208 -2.39 8.50 -33.09
N LYS A 209 -1.74 7.33 -33.11
CA LYS A 209 -2.14 6.17 -33.94
C LYS A 209 -2.58 4.97 -33.12
N ASP A 210 -1.83 4.60 -32.09
CA ASP A 210 -2.11 3.42 -31.25
C ASP A 210 -2.70 3.81 -29.89
N PHE A 211 -2.30 4.96 -29.36
CA PHE A 211 -2.75 5.46 -28.06
C PHE A 211 -2.77 6.99 -28.00
N SER A 212 -3.36 7.53 -26.94
CA SER A 212 -3.34 8.96 -26.60
C SER A 212 -2.94 9.18 -25.15
N ILE A 213 -2.15 10.22 -24.90
CA ILE A 213 -1.77 10.63 -23.55
C ILE A 213 -2.51 11.92 -23.17
N LYS A 214 -3.13 11.91 -21.99
CA LYS A 214 -3.68 13.10 -21.34
C LYS A 214 -3.03 13.28 -19.98
N ILE A 215 -2.30 14.38 -19.82
CA ILE A 215 -1.73 14.78 -18.53
C ILE A 215 -2.63 15.86 -17.93
N ILE A 216 -3.15 15.59 -16.75
CA ILE A 216 -3.82 16.56 -15.90
C ILE A 216 -2.81 16.97 -14.84
N GLU A 217 -2.40 18.23 -14.90
CA GLU A 217 -1.36 18.77 -14.04
C GLU A 217 -1.73 18.65 -12.56
N ARG A 218 -0.70 18.43 -11.74
CA ARG A 218 -0.81 18.52 -10.27
C ARG A 218 -0.85 20.00 -9.86
N TRP A 219 -1.54 20.29 -8.76
CA TRP A 219 -1.55 21.60 -8.11
C TRP A 219 -1.22 21.43 -6.62
N PRO A 220 -0.94 22.50 -5.87
CA PRO A 220 -0.84 22.42 -4.42
C PRO A 220 -2.07 21.74 -3.81
N ALA A 221 -1.84 20.68 -3.04
CA ALA A 221 -2.87 19.84 -2.42
C ALA A 221 -3.84 19.09 -3.37
N VAL A 222 -3.69 19.21 -4.70
CA VAL A 222 -4.50 18.48 -5.67
C VAL A 222 -3.60 17.54 -6.49
N PRO A 223 -3.80 16.22 -6.41
CA PRO A 223 -3.03 15.28 -7.21
C PRO A 223 -3.34 15.47 -8.70
N GLY A 224 -2.30 15.38 -9.53
CA GLY A 224 -2.47 15.27 -10.98
C GLY A 224 -2.78 13.83 -11.39
N LYS A 225 -2.96 13.62 -12.69
CA LYS A 225 -3.08 12.26 -13.26
C LYS A 225 -2.63 12.21 -14.70
N ILE A 226 -2.11 11.06 -15.10
CA ILE A 226 -1.78 10.70 -16.48
C ILE A 226 -2.80 9.65 -16.89
N ILE A 227 -3.46 9.85 -18.02
CA ILE A 227 -4.40 8.90 -18.60
C ILE A 227 -3.86 8.51 -19.97
N ILE A 228 -3.65 7.22 -20.19
CA ILE A 228 -3.26 6.64 -21.47
C ILE A 228 -4.43 5.79 -21.95
N ASN A 229 -5.06 6.22 -23.04
CA ASN A 229 -6.11 5.46 -23.68
C ASN A 229 -5.56 4.83 -24.96
N THR A 230 -5.67 3.53 -25.09
CA THR A 230 -5.42 2.84 -26.37
C THR A 230 -6.63 3.01 -27.28
N TYR A 231 -6.43 3.00 -28.59
CA TYR A 231 -7.53 3.07 -29.55
C TYR A 231 -8.18 1.70 -29.82
N GLY A 232 -7.78 0.65 -29.09
CA GLY A 232 -8.28 -0.70 -29.27
C GLY A 232 -7.83 -1.29 -30.60
N SER A 233 -6.59 -1.77 -30.65
CA SER A 233 -6.00 -2.40 -31.83
C SER A 233 -5.49 -3.80 -31.50
N LYS A 234 -4.94 -4.52 -32.49
CA LYS A 234 -4.19 -5.76 -32.21
C LYS A 234 -2.88 -5.48 -31.47
N THR A 235 -2.34 -4.27 -31.57
CA THR A 235 -1.04 -3.87 -31.02
C THR A 235 -1.13 -3.44 -29.56
N LEU A 236 -2.18 -2.72 -29.16
CA LEU A 236 -2.39 -2.27 -27.77
C LEU A 236 -3.87 -2.36 -27.36
N ASP A 237 -4.09 -2.72 -26.10
CA ASP A 237 -5.41 -2.74 -25.47
C ASP A 237 -5.36 -2.12 -24.06
N GLY A 238 -6.52 -1.70 -23.55
CA GLY A 238 -6.70 -1.21 -22.19
C GLY A 238 -6.54 0.31 -21.99
N GLU A 239 -6.67 0.72 -20.73
CA GLU A 239 -6.49 2.09 -20.25
C GLU A 239 -5.56 2.07 -19.04
N LEU A 240 -4.54 2.94 -19.07
CA LEU A 240 -3.65 3.14 -17.93
C LEU A 240 -3.86 4.52 -17.32
N THR A 241 -4.32 4.56 -16.06
CA THR A 241 -4.39 5.80 -15.27
C THR A 241 -3.33 5.78 -14.17
N ILE A 242 -2.42 6.75 -14.18
CA ILE A 242 -1.35 6.93 -13.20
C ILE A 242 -1.59 8.20 -12.39
N LYS A 243 -1.52 8.12 -11.07
CA LYS A 243 -1.73 9.27 -10.18
C LYS A 243 -0.42 10.03 -9.99
N ILE A 244 -0.45 11.35 -10.21
CA ILE A 244 0.68 12.22 -9.92
C ILE A 244 0.47 12.82 -8.51
N PRO A 245 1.46 12.75 -7.60
CA PRO A 245 1.33 13.37 -6.29
C PRO A 245 1.16 14.90 -6.39
N PRO A 246 0.49 15.56 -5.43
CA PRO A 246 0.31 17.01 -5.42
C PRO A 246 1.65 17.74 -5.41
N GLU A 247 1.67 18.97 -5.92
CA GLU A 247 2.89 19.78 -5.91
C GLU A 247 3.15 20.35 -4.52
N ASN A 248 4.42 20.36 -4.08
CA ASN A 248 4.88 20.96 -2.82
C ASN A 248 4.17 20.47 -1.55
N VAL A 249 3.45 19.34 -1.62
CA VAL A 249 2.89 18.66 -0.47
C VAL A 249 3.63 17.34 -0.29
N PRO A 250 4.56 17.25 0.67
CA PRO A 250 5.24 16.00 0.93
C PRO A 250 4.24 14.95 1.40
N ILE A 251 4.35 13.75 0.84
CA ILE A 251 3.55 12.60 1.21
C ILE A 251 3.87 12.23 2.65
N ASP A 252 2.82 12.11 3.45
CA ASP A 252 2.94 11.64 4.82
C ASP A 252 3.14 10.12 4.85
N LEU A 253 4.37 9.69 5.12
CA LEU A 253 4.70 8.27 5.22
C LEU A 253 4.02 7.60 6.42
N LEU A 254 3.66 8.34 7.46
CA LEU A 254 3.07 7.79 8.69
C LEU A 254 1.74 7.06 8.43
N ASN A 255 0.96 7.58 7.48
CA ASN A 255 -0.39 7.07 7.16
C ASN A 255 -0.41 6.21 5.89
N LEU A 256 0.75 5.95 5.28
CA LEU A 256 0.85 5.20 4.04
C LEU A 256 0.56 3.72 4.29
N LYS A 257 -0.45 3.18 3.60
CA LYS A 257 -0.84 1.77 3.70
C LYS A 257 -0.26 0.98 2.54
N LEU A 258 0.61 0.02 2.86
CA LEU A 258 1.14 -0.94 1.90
C LEU A 258 0.19 -2.13 1.75
N ASP A 259 -0.04 -2.58 0.51
CA ASP A 259 -0.88 -3.76 0.23
C ASP A 259 -0.31 -5.05 0.84
N ILE A 260 1.00 -5.06 1.13
CA ILE A 260 1.68 -6.17 1.79
C ILE A 260 1.73 -6.04 3.31
N GLY A 261 1.28 -4.92 3.91
CA GLY A 261 1.50 -4.63 5.34
C GLY A 261 1.10 -5.75 6.29
N ASN A 262 0.06 -6.52 5.94
CA ASN A 262 -0.41 -7.64 6.75
C ASN A 262 0.38 -8.95 6.59
N ARG A 263 1.28 -9.05 5.62
CA ARG A 263 2.08 -10.24 5.27
C ARG A 263 3.59 -10.00 5.29
N ILE A 264 4.05 -8.79 5.61
CA ILE A 264 5.49 -8.50 5.76
C ILE A 264 6.08 -9.40 6.85
N THR A 265 7.16 -10.07 6.50
CA THR A 265 8.03 -10.82 7.41
C THR A 265 9.46 -10.34 7.22
N ARG A 266 10.38 -10.74 8.11
CA ARG A 266 11.82 -10.47 7.92
C ARG A 266 12.41 -11.08 6.64
N TYR A 267 11.68 -11.98 5.98
CA TYR A 267 12.08 -12.65 4.75
C TYR A 267 11.40 -12.08 3.50
N THR A 268 10.56 -11.07 3.65
CA THR A 268 9.90 -10.43 2.51
C THR A 268 10.97 -9.80 1.61
N PRO A 269 11.05 -10.18 0.33
CA PRO A 269 12.00 -9.61 -0.61
C PRO A 269 11.86 -8.08 -0.72
N TRP A 270 13.00 -7.41 -0.87
CA TRP A 270 13.06 -5.95 -1.01
C TRP A 270 12.24 -5.45 -2.20
N ASP A 271 12.24 -6.16 -3.32
CA ASP A 271 11.48 -5.77 -4.51
C ASP A 271 9.97 -5.81 -4.27
N GLU A 272 9.47 -6.75 -3.45
CA GLU A 272 8.05 -6.79 -3.06
C GLU A 272 7.68 -5.57 -2.20
N ILE A 273 8.57 -5.18 -1.27
CA ILE A 273 8.39 -3.97 -0.44
C ILE A 273 8.39 -2.73 -1.33
N PHE A 274 9.35 -2.59 -2.25
CA PHE A 274 9.43 -1.46 -3.18
C PHE A 274 8.20 -1.38 -4.09
N LYS A 275 7.78 -2.50 -4.69
CA LYS A 275 6.56 -2.54 -5.53
C LYS A 275 5.33 -2.11 -4.73
N SER A 276 5.21 -2.57 -3.49
CA SER A 276 4.09 -2.16 -2.63
C SER A 276 4.15 -0.67 -2.29
N PHE A 277 5.32 -0.17 -1.93
CA PHE A 277 5.57 1.24 -1.63
C PHE A 277 5.25 2.14 -2.83
N ASN A 278 5.79 1.80 -4.01
CA ASN A 278 5.58 2.53 -5.25
C ASN A 278 4.11 2.57 -5.66
N ARG A 279 3.39 1.45 -5.54
CA ARG A 279 1.94 1.42 -5.76
C ARG A 279 1.17 2.28 -4.78
N ALA A 280 1.58 2.30 -3.50
CA ALA A 280 0.89 3.08 -2.46
C ALA A 280 1.04 4.59 -2.68
N ILE A 281 2.22 5.05 -3.12
CA ILE A 281 2.47 6.47 -3.41
C ILE A 281 2.08 6.86 -4.85
N GLY A 282 1.93 5.89 -5.74
CA GLY A 282 1.54 6.08 -7.15
C GLY A 282 2.71 6.44 -8.06
N PHE A 283 3.95 6.24 -7.62
CA PHE A 283 5.15 6.53 -8.41
C PHE A 283 6.39 5.76 -7.93
N ILE A 284 7.50 5.87 -8.67
CA ILE A 284 8.79 5.27 -8.32
C ILE A 284 9.77 6.34 -7.82
N PRO A 285 9.89 6.53 -6.50
CA PRO A 285 10.93 7.37 -5.91
C PRO A 285 12.30 6.71 -6.04
N LYS A 286 13.35 7.53 -6.04
CA LYS A 286 14.73 7.07 -6.11
C LYS A 286 15.22 6.66 -4.71
N LEU A 287 15.66 5.41 -4.57
CA LEU A 287 16.34 4.93 -3.36
C LEU A 287 17.60 5.77 -3.12
N ASP A 288 17.91 6.05 -1.85
CA ASP A 288 19.01 6.88 -1.34
C ASP A 288 18.98 8.38 -1.69
N ARG A 289 18.20 8.78 -2.69
CA ARG A 289 17.95 10.20 -3.02
C ARG A 289 16.66 10.70 -2.37
N ASP A 290 15.56 9.98 -2.58
CA ASP A 290 14.24 10.41 -2.13
C ASP A 290 13.87 9.78 -0.78
N PHE A 291 14.29 8.53 -0.55
CA PHE A 291 14.06 7.80 0.68
C PHE A 291 15.16 6.77 0.95
N ARG A 292 15.24 6.30 2.20
CA ARG A 292 16.06 5.17 2.61
C ARG A 292 15.20 4.16 3.33
N ILE A 293 15.62 2.90 3.33
CA ILE A 293 15.01 1.88 4.18
C ILE A 293 16.05 1.36 5.16
N PHE A 294 15.65 1.30 6.41
CA PHE A 294 16.39 0.65 7.48
C PHE A 294 15.64 -0.59 7.94
N THR A 295 16.39 -1.61 8.34
CA THR A 295 15.82 -2.76 9.02
C THR A 295 16.34 -2.76 10.43
N THR A 296 15.43 -2.76 11.41
CA THR A 296 15.81 -3.02 12.79
C THR A 296 15.66 -4.52 13.02
N HIS A 297 16.79 -5.16 13.26
CA HIS A 297 16.84 -6.55 13.71
C HIS A 297 17.33 -6.51 15.14
N ASN A 298 16.46 -6.81 16.11
CA ASN A 298 16.91 -7.00 17.47
C ASN A 298 17.54 -8.39 17.59
N VAL A 299 18.83 -8.48 17.25
CA VAL A 299 19.62 -9.73 17.34
C VAL A 299 19.81 -10.21 18.78
N PHE A 300 19.49 -9.38 19.77
CA PHE A 300 19.70 -9.65 21.20
C PHE A 300 18.44 -10.13 21.93
N ALA A 301 17.30 -10.22 21.24
CA ALA A 301 16.07 -10.78 21.78
C ALA A 301 15.70 -12.07 21.01
N PRO A 302 16.32 -13.22 21.35
CA PRO A 302 16.14 -14.48 20.61
C PRO A 302 14.67 -14.97 20.57
N ASP A 303 13.84 -14.46 21.46
CA ASP A 303 12.45 -14.89 21.63
C ASP A 303 11.43 -13.96 20.95
N THR A 304 11.83 -12.75 20.56
CA THR A 304 10.98 -11.83 19.80
C THR A 304 11.46 -11.79 18.35
N PHE A 305 10.78 -12.56 17.49
CA PHE A 305 10.92 -12.48 16.03
C PHE A 305 10.40 -11.15 15.44
N GLU A 306 10.43 -10.08 16.24
CA GLU A 306 9.91 -8.75 15.92
C GLU A 306 11.07 -7.93 15.34
N GLY A 307 11.14 -7.90 14.01
CA GLY A 307 11.88 -6.86 13.29
C GLY A 307 10.94 -5.78 12.77
N SER A 308 11.45 -4.60 12.44
CA SER A 308 10.69 -3.61 11.65
C SER A 308 11.48 -3.13 10.44
N PHE A 309 10.74 -2.78 9.39
CA PHE A 309 11.26 -2.06 8.23
C PHE A 309 10.83 -0.61 8.36
N SER A 310 11.77 0.31 8.30
CA SER A 310 11.50 1.75 8.40
C SER A 310 11.86 2.42 7.08
N ILE A 311 10.87 2.96 6.37
CA ILE A 311 11.07 3.82 5.20
C ILE A 311 11.18 5.26 5.69
N ILE A 312 12.34 5.86 5.54
CA ILE A 312 12.66 7.20 6.03
C ILE A 312 12.81 8.16 4.86
N ALA A 313 12.13 9.30 4.92
CA ALA A 313 12.27 10.38 3.96
C ALA A 313 13.72 10.90 3.91
N GLN A 314 14.28 11.02 2.71
CA GLN A 314 15.53 11.77 2.46
C GLN A 314 15.22 13.10 1.75
N ASN A 315 14.22 13.10 0.87
CA ASN A 315 13.75 14.28 0.18
C ASN A 315 12.49 14.84 0.85
N SER A 316 12.66 15.86 1.69
CA SER A 316 11.57 16.50 2.45
C SER A 316 10.54 17.22 1.58
N LYS A 317 10.82 17.44 0.29
CA LYS A 317 9.84 17.97 -0.68
C LYS A 317 8.87 16.87 -1.16
N LEU A 318 9.30 15.61 -1.14
CA LEU A 318 8.50 14.47 -1.57
C LEU A 318 7.85 13.73 -0.41
N PHE A 319 8.53 13.60 0.71
CA PHE A 319 8.08 12.79 1.84
C PHE A 319 8.26 13.54 3.16
N LYS A 320 7.33 13.32 4.09
CA LYS A 320 7.49 13.68 5.50
C LYS A 320 7.25 12.47 6.38
N ASN A 321 7.75 12.53 7.61
CA ASN A 321 7.72 11.43 8.58
C ASN A 321 8.46 10.18 8.05
N HIS A 322 8.24 9.06 8.72
CA HIS A 322 8.73 7.74 8.30
C HIS A 322 7.59 6.74 8.39
N LEU A 323 7.66 5.69 7.59
CA LEU A 323 6.75 4.55 7.64
C LEU A 323 7.46 3.41 8.36
N GLU A 324 6.91 2.96 9.48
CA GLU A 324 7.38 1.75 10.16
C GLU A 324 6.45 0.57 9.88
N LEU A 325 7.02 -0.51 9.38
CA LEU A 325 6.34 -1.75 9.06
C LEU A 325 6.83 -2.83 10.00
N LYS A 326 6.00 -3.18 10.99
CA LYS A 326 6.29 -4.27 11.91
C LYS A 326 6.24 -5.60 11.16
N SER A 327 7.35 -6.33 11.15
CA SER A 327 7.40 -7.67 10.59
C SER A 327 6.60 -8.62 11.47
N LYS A 328 5.79 -9.47 10.84
CA LYS A 328 5.09 -10.54 11.54
C LYS A 328 5.99 -11.77 11.61
N ARG A 329 5.81 -12.54 12.69
CA ARG A 329 6.42 -13.86 12.80
C ARG A 329 5.96 -14.71 11.61
N PRO A 330 6.89 -15.34 10.86
CA PRO A 330 6.52 -16.31 9.85
C PRO A 330 5.66 -17.40 10.52
N LYS A 331 4.61 -17.86 9.86
CA LYS A 331 3.86 -19.03 10.37
C LYS A 331 4.86 -20.17 10.51
N SER A 332 4.96 -20.74 11.72
CA SER A 332 5.82 -21.89 11.97
C SER A 332 5.39 -23.03 11.05
N PHE A 333 6.36 -23.59 10.33
CA PHE A 333 6.14 -24.79 9.54
C PHE A 333 6.16 -25.98 10.50
N ASP A 334 5.08 -26.76 10.52
CA ASP A 334 5.05 -28.00 11.30
C ASP A 334 5.88 -29.06 10.58
N ILE A 335 7.13 -29.22 11.02
CA ILE A 335 8.08 -30.19 10.46
C ILE A 335 7.54 -31.62 10.55
N LYS A 336 6.62 -31.91 11.49
CA LYS A 336 5.97 -33.23 11.58
C LYS A 336 5.14 -33.55 10.33
N LYS A 337 4.61 -32.54 9.62
CA LYS A 337 3.90 -32.74 8.36
C LYS A 337 4.83 -33.12 7.19
N ILE A 338 6.11 -32.74 7.24
CA ILE A 338 7.10 -33.08 6.21
C ILE A 338 7.51 -34.56 6.30
N GLY A 339 7.61 -35.10 7.52
CA GLY A 339 7.94 -36.51 7.74
C GLY A 339 6.92 -37.50 7.13
N HIS A 340 5.65 -37.11 7.03
CA HIS A 340 4.63 -37.90 6.33
C HIS A 340 4.80 -37.90 4.81
N VAL A 341 5.24 -36.78 4.22
CA VAL A 341 5.48 -36.67 2.76
C VAL A 341 6.69 -37.50 2.33
N GLN A 342 7.77 -37.49 3.11
CA GLN A 342 8.95 -38.33 2.80
C GLN A 342 8.65 -39.84 2.88
N LYS A 343 7.79 -40.27 3.81
CA LYS A 343 7.35 -41.68 3.87
C LYS A 343 6.49 -42.08 2.66
N GLN A 344 5.63 -41.19 2.17
CA GLN A 344 4.83 -41.46 0.95
C GLN A 344 5.68 -41.48 -0.32
N VAL A 345 6.69 -40.61 -0.45
CA VAL A 345 7.61 -40.64 -1.59
C VAL A 345 8.51 -41.88 -1.56
N ALA A 346 8.88 -42.37 -0.38
CA ALA A 346 9.63 -43.62 -0.23
C ALA A 346 8.79 -44.86 -0.57
N SER A 347 7.48 -44.87 -0.27
CA SER A 347 6.60 -45.99 -0.65
C SER A 347 6.28 -46.04 -2.15
N ILE A 348 6.35 -44.90 -2.85
CA ILE A 348 6.11 -44.82 -4.30
C ILE A 348 7.33 -45.29 -5.12
N LYS A 349 8.56 -45.21 -4.56
CA LYS A 349 9.77 -45.72 -5.23
C LYS A 349 9.97 -47.24 -5.12
N ASN A 350 9.12 -47.92 -4.36
CA ASN A 350 9.17 -49.38 -4.15
C ASN A 350 8.04 -50.13 -4.88
N TYR A 351 7.37 -49.47 -5.83
CA TYR A 351 6.55 -50.06 -6.88
C TYR A 351 7.14 -49.64 -8.22
#